data_AF-A0AAD4DKZ0-F1
#
_entry.id   AF-A0AAD4DKZ0-F1
#
_cell.length_a   1.000
_cell.length_b   1.000
_cell.length_c   1.000
_cell.angle_alpha   90.00
_cell.angle_beta   90.00
_cell.angle_gamma   90.00
#
_symmetry.space_group_name_H-M   'P 1'
#
loop_
_entity.id
_entity.type
_entity.pdbx_description
1 polymer ?
#
loop_
_entity_poly.entity_id
_entity_poly.type
_entity_poly.pdbx_seq_one_letter_code
_entity_poly.pdbx_strand_id
1 'polypeptide(L)'
;VVDRLPRLELIYFLLDEVYDSSDTPSTKTVREDMVMQELVRFVEEHTRIFKGRLKTVQGLDSLLWPQIRNNITESAQRQIYRLLPPLYKPTSISNGNWARLMEHPLTTDLSDVQDICGVKPKQWQHAIRENFQILQRCRSLKNLDTLSIGRKSFAWAVQEKRRSLCMSGSRSVVSSGGGRELQLPPASEQQDLVPLESLVMYGYHALTDEADDIAYAFSQTLKRLVVVATESQEQLQTIHFGRGWADLPALTELDLRSRYHKLVLDPVLLTHFPRLTRARISDATVEYQCQDIEPCLPSDLPYLQTLMLQGWSALSFNPATLHSTTVLKDLKVFSRENSDFTTCFIPPLEELLRSYGILTEGEETHAATPGPARPLWTWDWHLPKLTSLTLNGEFAILFEFQMLHGCPSLELLHLNIRLIHGEYTRVLSQADFFLPAIDTTSSINKQQEPSLVWRCGKRRQGSVPIVVKRLKLLVLHGHWVVDDTLLPQLLDGMAPQLNAVKMEDSSGFTMRCLVDFVKTKVRHINLMYVGLPQPSEEEGVELGLYPCKGRKKDMKFTFPYQLYFQRTEYLLLRDPFVLALSTEE
;
A
#
# COMPACT_ATOMS: atom_id res chain seq x y z
N VAL A 1 -53.37 16.19 11.48
CA VAL A 1 -51.89 16.34 11.57
C VAL A 1 -51.43 16.61 13.00
N VAL A 2 -52.10 17.53 13.72
CA VAL A 2 -51.79 17.87 15.12
C VAL A 2 -51.76 16.66 16.06
N ASP A 3 -52.71 15.73 15.95
CA ASP A 3 -52.76 14.52 16.81
C ASP A 3 -51.59 13.55 16.63
N ARG A 4 -50.79 13.73 15.56
CA ARG A 4 -49.60 12.91 15.28
C ARG A 4 -48.32 13.49 15.90
N LEU A 5 -48.32 14.78 16.28
CA LEU A 5 -47.18 15.45 16.89
C LEU A 5 -46.67 14.76 18.18
N PRO A 6 -47.51 14.21 19.07
CA PRO A 6 -47.04 13.46 20.24
C PRO A 6 -46.27 12.17 19.90
N ARG A 7 -46.41 11.67 18.67
CA ARG A 7 -45.76 10.45 18.15
C ARG A 7 -44.62 10.76 17.19
N LEU A 8 -44.26 12.03 17.01
CA LEU A 8 -43.24 12.46 16.08
C LEU A 8 -41.85 12.19 16.65
N GLU A 9 -41.18 11.18 16.10
CA GLU A 9 -39.81 10.82 16.51
C GLU A 9 -38.74 11.37 15.57
N LEU A 10 -39.13 11.77 14.35
CA LEU A 10 -38.22 12.14 13.28
C LEU A 10 -38.78 13.32 12.48
N ILE A 11 -37.95 14.34 12.27
CA ILE A 11 -38.27 15.49 11.43
C ILE A 11 -37.20 15.63 10.36
N TYR A 12 -37.68 15.82 9.13
CA TYR A 12 -36.87 16.27 8.01
C TYR A 12 -37.29 17.68 7.64
N PHE A 13 -36.34 18.61 7.70
CA PHE A 13 -36.54 19.97 7.20
C PHE A 13 -36.08 20.03 5.75
N LEU A 14 -37.02 20.30 4.86
CA LEU A 14 -36.73 20.68 3.49
C LEU A 14 -36.73 22.21 3.44
N LEU A 15 -35.56 22.79 3.27
CA LEU A 15 -35.40 24.23 3.07
C LEU A 15 -35.52 24.51 1.58
N ASP A 16 -36.74 24.73 1.13
CA ASP A 16 -37.08 25.05 -0.27
C ASP A 16 -37.35 26.55 -0.43
N GLU A 17 -36.49 27.39 0.15
CA GLU A 17 -36.54 28.82 -0.14
C GLU A 17 -35.96 29.04 -1.54
N VAL A 18 -36.83 29.43 -2.47
CA VAL A 18 -36.45 30.03 -3.75
C VAL A 18 -35.85 31.40 -3.41
N TYR A 19 -34.53 31.46 -3.27
CA TYR A 19 -33.82 32.74 -3.13
C TYR A 19 -34.02 33.54 -4.41
N ASP A 20 -34.61 34.73 -4.29
CA ASP A 20 -34.75 35.62 -5.42
C ASP A 20 -33.35 36.10 -5.83
N SER A 21 -33.05 36.05 -7.12
CA SER A 21 -31.73 36.40 -7.65
C SER A 21 -31.32 37.86 -7.37
N SER A 22 -32.28 38.69 -6.93
CA SER A 22 -32.06 40.08 -6.54
C SER A 22 -31.59 40.29 -5.10
N ASP A 23 -31.52 39.25 -4.26
CA ASP A 23 -31.13 39.41 -2.86
C ASP A 23 -29.64 39.77 -2.71
N THR A 24 -29.37 40.86 -1.97
CA THR A 24 -28.01 41.19 -1.58
C THR A 24 -27.45 40.16 -0.60
N PRO A 25 -26.12 39.94 -0.53
CA PRO A 25 -25.52 38.98 0.38
C PRO A 25 -25.94 39.16 1.85
N SER A 26 -26.12 40.41 2.29
CA SER A 26 -26.53 40.72 3.67
C SER A 26 -27.99 40.38 3.96
N THR A 27 -28.92 40.66 3.03
CA THR A 27 -30.34 40.31 3.21
C THR A 27 -30.54 38.79 3.21
N LYS A 28 -29.75 38.07 2.41
CA LYS A 28 -29.73 36.61 2.40
C LYS A 28 -29.30 36.03 3.76
N THR A 29 -28.19 36.52 4.35
CA THR A 29 -27.72 36.02 5.65
C THR A 29 -28.75 36.24 6.77
N VAL A 30 -29.36 37.42 6.83
CA VAL A 30 -30.37 37.74 7.87
C VAL A 30 -31.59 36.82 7.74
N ARG A 31 -32.05 36.57 6.53
CA ARG A 31 -33.20 35.68 6.28
C ARG A 31 -32.86 34.23 6.62
N GLU A 32 -31.69 33.74 6.22
CA GLU A 32 -31.19 32.41 6.59
C GLU A 32 -31.15 32.25 8.11
N ASP A 33 -30.61 33.24 8.83
CA ASP A 33 -30.56 33.21 10.30
C ASP A 33 -31.97 33.19 10.93
N MET A 34 -32.92 33.97 10.41
CA MET A 34 -34.31 33.95 10.87
C MET A 34 -34.97 32.58 10.66
N VAL A 35 -34.80 31.97 9.48
CA VAL A 35 -35.33 30.63 9.20
C VAL A 35 -34.70 29.61 10.14
N MET A 36 -33.39 29.66 10.35
CA MET A 36 -32.70 28.76 11.27
C MET A 36 -33.17 28.92 12.72
N GLN A 37 -33.46 30.15 13.17
CA GLN A 37 -34.04 30.40 14.49
C GLN A 37 -35.45 29.83 14.63
N GLU A 38 -36.30 29.97 13.61
CA GLU A 38 -37.64 29.37 13.62
C GLU A 38 -37.60 27.83 13.63
N LEU A 39 -36.64 27.21 12.93
CA LEU A 39 -36.40 25.77 13.02
C LEU A 39 -36.04 25.34 14.44
N VAL A 40 -35.09 26.04 15.08
CA VAL A 40 -34.67 25.76 16.46
C VAL A 40 -35.86 25.92 17.40
N ARG A 41 -36.62 27.01 17.28
CA ARG A 41 -37.80 27.30 18.09
C ARG A 41 -38.87 26.22 17.93
N PHE A 42 -39.10 25.72 16.72
CA PHE A 42 -40.02 24.61 16.47
C PHE A 42 -39.59 23.36 17.25
N VAL A 43 -38.31 23.00 17.18
CA VAL A 43 -37.75 21.85 17.90
C VAL A 43 -37.83 22.05 19.41
N GLU A 44 -37.56 23.26 19.90
CA GLU A 44 -37.65 23.62 21.31
C GLU A 44 -39.08 23.46 21.84
N GLU A 45 -40.08 24.03 21.16
CA GLU A 45 -41.48 23.90 21.58
C GLU A 45 -41.96 22.43 21.52
N HIS A 46 -41.56 21.69 20.49
CA HIS A 46 -41.91 20.27 20.39
C HIS A 46 -41.30 19.45 21.53
N THR A 47 -40.01 19.61 21.81
CA THR A 47 -39.31 18.90 22.88
C THR A 47 -39.79 19.30 24.29
N ARG A 48 -40.21 20.56 24.46
CA ARG A 48 -40.83 21.07 25.70
C ARG A 48 -42.18 20.42 25.97
N ILE A 49 -43.05 20.33 24.96
CA ILE A 49 -44.41 19.78 25.07
C ILE A 49 -44.37 18.24 25.11
N PHE A 50 -43.52 17.61 24.28
CA PHE A 50 -43.44 16.16 24.09
C PHE A 50 -42.05 15.62 24.49
N LYS A 51 -41.74 15.73 25.78
CA LYS A 51 -40.42 15.37 26.35
C LYS A 51 -39.93 13.99 25.89
N GLY A 52 -38.72 13.96 25.32
CA GLY A 52 -38.03 12.75 24.88
C GLY A 52 -38.64 12.03 23.66
N ARG A 53 -39.70 12.59 23.03
CA ARG A 53 -40.35 11.96 21.87
C ARG A 53 -39.57 12.18 20.58
N LEU A 54 -39.16 13.42 20.32
CA LEU A 54 -38.37 13.73 19.13
C LEU A 54 -36.96 13.18 19.29
N LYS A 55 -36.59 12.23 18.42
CA LYS A 55 -35.29 11.56 18.44
C LYS A 55 -34.36 12.11 17.38
N THR A 56 -34.85 12.49 16.20
CA THR A 56 -33.97 12.83 15.08
C THR A 56 -34.49 14.06 14.34
N VAL A 57 -33.58 14.98 14.03
CA VAL A 57 -33.83 16.15 13.19
C VAL A 57 -32.72 16.21 12.16
N GLN A 58 -33.10 16.26 10.89
CA GLN A 58 -32.17 16.32 9.75
C GLN A 58 -32.64 17.36 8.74
N GLY A 59 -31.68 18.08 8.15
CA GLY A 59 -31.93 18.85 6.92
C GLY A 59 -31.85 17.90 5.73
N LEU A 60 -32.80 17.98 4.80
CA LEU A 60 -32.68 17.32 3.51
C LEU A 60 -31.96 18.26 2.54
N ASP A 61 -30.90 17.78 1.89
CA ASP A 61 -30.38 18.44 0.69
C ASP A 61 -31.51 18.47 -0.36
N SER A 62 -31.69 19.62 -1.01
CA SER A 62 -32.71 19.77 -2.04
C SER A 62 -32.45 18.79 -3.18
N LEU A 63 -33.37 17.84 -3.39
CA LEU A 63 -33.31 16.89 -4.51
C LEU A 63 -33.35 17.60 -5.86
N LEU A 64 -33.98 18.77 -5.90
CA LEU A 64 -34.12 19.56 -7.12
C LEU A 64 -32.81 20.27 -7.46
N TRP A 65 -32.09 20.80 -6.45
CA TRP A 65 -30.89 21.61 -6.66
C TRP A 65 -29.70 21.12 -5.83
N PRO A 66 -29.03 20.02 -6.22
CA PRO A 66 -27.92 19.42 -5.46
C PRO A 66 -26.70 20.35 -5.31
N GLN A 67 -26.64 21.45 -6.06
CA GLN A 67 -25.57 22.44 -5.99
C GLN A 67 -25.78 23.45 -4.85
N ILE A 68 -27.02 23.63 -4.40
CA ILE A 68 -27.35 24.49 -3.26
C ILE A 68 -27.45 23.60 -2.03
N ARG A 69 -26.32 23.48 -1.32
CA ARG A 69 -26.27 22.80 -0.02
C ARG A 69 -27.06 23.60 1.01
N ASN A 70 -28.37 23.42 1.05
CA ASN A 70 -29.27 23.97 2.08
C ASN A 70 -29.12 23.20 3.40
N ASN A 71 -27.90 23.12 3.91
CA ASN A 71 -27.64 22.48 5.18
C ASN A 71 -28.03 23.43 6.32
N ILE A 72 -28.66 22.86 7.35
CA ILE A 72 -28.84 23.53 8.63
C ILE A 72 -27.46 24.04 9.08
N THR A 73 -27.36 25.32 9.45
CA THR A 73 -26.09 25.91 9.88
C THR A 73 -25.54 25.15 11.09
N GLU A 74 -24.22 25.04 11.22
CA GLU A 74 -23.61 24.26 12.32
C GLU A 74 -24.06 24.77 13.71
N SER A 75 -24.25 26.08 13.85
CA SER A 75 -24.77 26.70 15.07
C SER A 75 -26.20 26.23 15.40
N ALA A 76 -27.12 26.33 14.44
CA ALA A 76 -28.50 25.89 14.63
C ALA A 76 -28.60 24.38 14.86
N GLN A 77 -27.78 23.59 14.15
CA GLN A 77 -27.70 22.15 14.31
C GLN A 77 -27.25 21.75 15.73
N ARG A 78 -26.24 22.41 16.29
CA ARG A 78 -25.81 22.18 17.68
C ARG A 78 -26.91 22.54 18.68
N GLN A 79 -27.60 23.67 18.49
CA GLN A 79 -28.74 24.05 19.35
C GLN A 79 -29.86 23.01 19.31
N ILE A 80 -30.24 22.56 18.12
CA ILE A 80 -31.20 21.47 17.93
C ILE A 80 -30.74 20.21 18.67
N TYR A 81 -29.48 19.80 18.53
CA TYR A 81 -28.97 18.59 19.20
C TYR A 81 -28.92 18.68 20.72
N ARG A 82 -28.72 19.87 21.30
CA ARG A 82 -28.85 20.09 22.75
C ARG A 82 -30.28 19.84 23.26
N LEU A 83 -31.28 20.15 22.43
CA LEU A 83 -32.70 19.96 22.76
C LEU A 83 -33.16 18.51 22.61
N LEU A 84 -32.51 17.73 21.74
CA LEU A 84 -32.82 16.32 21.54
C LEU A 84 -32.31 15.47 22.72
N PRO A 85 -32.96 14.32 23.02
CA PRO A 85 -32.45 13.39 24.01
C PRO A 85 -31.07 12.82 23.59
N PRO A 86 -30.28 12.27 24.52
CA PRO A 86 -29.05 11.54 24.19
C PRO A 86 -29.31 10.38 23.21
N LEU A 87 -28.25 9.90 22.55
CA LEU A 87 -28.38 8.72 21.70
C LEU A 87 -28.69 7.50 22.57
N TYR A 88 -29.71 6.72 22.18
CA TYR A 88 -30.08 5.51 22.90
C TYR A 88 -29.26 4.32 22.37
N LYS A 89 -28.34 3.80 23.19
CA LYS A 89 -27.52 2.61 22.90
C LYS A 89 -26.98 2.57 21.45
N PRO A 90 -26.26 3.61 21.01
CA PRO A 90 -25.70 3.62 19.66
C PRO A 90 -24.74 2.43 19.49
N THR A 91 -24.90 1.69 18.40
CA THR A 91 -23.94 0.64 18.01
C THR A 91 -22.82 1.19 17.11
N SER A 92 -23.03 2.34 16.50
CA SER A 92 -22.06 2.99 15.61
C SER A 92 -22.06 4.51 15.79
N ILE A 93 -20.88 5.12 15.79
CA ILE A 93 -20.66 6.55 15.72
C ILE A 93 -20.13 6.90 14.33
N SER A 94 -20.79 7.84 13.66
CA SER A 94 -20.42 8.30 12.32
C SER A 94 -20.66 9.80 12.18
N ASN A 95 -20.33 10.36 11.01
CA ASN A 95 -20.70 11.75 10.68
C ASN A 95 -22.18 12.08 10.94
N GLY A 96 -23.09 11.11 10.79
CA GLY A 96 -24.52 11.35 10.91
C GLY A 96 -25.02 11.55 12.36
N ASN A 97 -24.26 11.11 13.36
CA ASN A 97 -24.66 11.21 14.77
C ASN A 97 -23.57 11.77 15.70
N TRP A 98 -22.36 12.01 15.20
CA TRP A 98 -21.24 12.55 15.97
C TRP A 98 -21.58 13.87 16.66
N ALA A 99 -22.11 14.84 15.90
CA ALA A 99 -22.45 16.14 16.45
C ALA A 99 -23.50 16.05 17.58
N ARG A 100 -24.45 15.11 17.50
CA ARG A 100 -25.42 14.87 18.57
C ARG A 100 -24.79 14.21 19.80
N LEU A 101 -23.88 13.25 19.59
CA LEU A 101 -23.11 12.66 20.69
C LEU A 101 -22.34 13.74 21.45
N MET A 102 -21.75 14.70 20.74
CA MET A 102 -20.94 15.75 21.35
C MET A 102 -21.72 16.76 22.20
N GLU A 103 -23.04 16.88 22.01
CA GLU A 103 -23.89 17.67 22.92
C GLU A 103 -24.28 16.90 24.18
N HIS A 104 -24.14 15.56 24.17
CA HIS A 104 -24.52 14.68 25.28
C HIS A 104 -23.44 13.61 25.56
N PRO A 105 -22.16 13.96 25.70
CA PRO A 105 -21.09 12.98 25.73
C PRO A 105 -21.21 12.11 26.96
N LEU A 106 -21.48 12.67 28.15
CA LEU A 106 -21.52 11.95 29.43
C LEU A 106 -22.80 11.14 29.66
N THR A 107 -23.93 11.56 29.08
CA THR A 107 -25.24 10.94 29.29
C THR A 107 -25.58 9.87 28.27
N THR A 108 -24.94 9.89 27.09
CA THR A 108 -25.06 8.83 26.09
C THR A 108 -24.32 7.59 26.58
N ASP A 109 -25.01 6.45 26.70
CA ASP A 109 -24.37 5.16 26.97
C ASP A 109 -23.60 4.68 25.72
N LEU A 110 -22.28 4.51 25.86
CA LEU A 110 -21.38 4.12 24.77
C LEU A 110 -20.95 2.65 24.84
N SER A 111 -21.44 1.89 25.84
CA SER A 111 -21.01 0.51 26.07
C SER A 111 -21.25 -0.41 24.87
N ASP A 112 -22.32 -0.16 24.10
CA ASP A 112 -22.74 -0.95 22.94
C ASP A 112 -22.08 -0.49 21.60
N VAL A 113 -21.28 0.58 21.61
CA VAL A 113 -20.64 1.10 20.37
C VAL A 113 -19.57 0.13 19.88
N GLN A 114 -19.75 -0.39 18.68
CA GLN A 114 -18.83 -1.30 17.99
C GLN A 114 -18.00 -0.59 16.91
N ASP A 115 -18.56 0.45 16.30
CA ASP A 115 -17.97 1.11 15.14
C ASP A 115 -17.86 2.62 15.36
N ILE A 116 -16.68 3.16 15.09
CA ILE A 116 -16.44 4.60 15.00
C ILE A 116 -15.83 4.83 13.62
N CYS A 117 -16.59 5.41 12.69
CA CYS A 117 -16.11 5.55 11.31
C CYS A 117 -16.55 6.82 10.59
N GLY A 118 -15.68 7.27 9.69
CA GLY A 118 -15.97 8.37 8.78
C GLY A 118 -16.16 9.73 9.43
N VAL A 119 -15.78 9.93 10.70
CA VAL A 119 -15.98 11.22 11.36
C VAL A 119 -15.04 12.28 10.80
N LYS A 120 -15.58 13.46 10.46
CA LYS A 120 -14.79 14.54 9.85
C LYS A 120 -13.60 14.95 10.73
N PRO A 121 -12.40 15.00 10.14
CA PRO A 121 -11.14 15.39 10.78
C PRO A 121 -11.19 16.47 11.87
N LYS A 122 -11.64 17.67 11.49
CA LYS A 122 -11.54 18.87 12.34
C LYS A 122 -12.45 18.81 13.56
N GLN A 123 -13.65 18.25 13.40
CA GLN A 123 -14.63 18.14 14.48
C GLN A 123 -14.23 17.04 15.48
N TRP A 124 -13.57 15.99 15.01
CA TRP A 124 -13.14 14.86 15.82
C TRP A 124 -12.00 15.23 16.78
N GLN A 125 -10.94 15.87 16.28
CA GLN A 125 -9.73 16.11 17.07
C GLN A 125 -9.97 16.97 18.31
N HIS A 126 -10.69 18.09 18.17
CA HIS A 126 -10.96 18.98 19.29
C HIS A 126 -11.84 18.30 20.35
N ALA A 127 -12.93 17.71 19.89
CA ALA A 127 -13.92 17.04 20.72
C ALA A 127 -13.33 15.91 21.58
N ILE A 128 -12.49 15.05 20.98
CA ILE A 128 -11.88 13.93 21.72
C ILE A 128 -10.78 14.39 22.64
N ARG A 129 -10.00 15.39 22.27
CA ARG A 129 -9.00 15.97 23.18
C ARG A 129 -9.65 16.51 24.45
N GLU A 130 -10.83 17.10 24.33
CA GLU A 130 -11.62 17.56 25.48
C GLU A 130 -12.34 16.43 26.23
N ASN A 131 -12.64 15.32 25.54
CA ASN A 131 -13.45 14.22 26.06
C ASN A 131 -12.79 12.85 25.83
N PHE A 132 -11.54 12.68 26.30
CA PHE A 132 -10.76 11.45 26.06
C PHE A 132 -11.48 10.17 26.55
N GLN A 133 -12.38 10.32 27.52
CA GLN A 133 -13.16 9.23 28.10
C GLN A 133 -14.16 8.60 27.11
N ILE A 134 -14.47 9.24 25.98
CA ILE A 134 -15.39 8.68 24.97
C ILE A 134 -14.89 7.31 24.51
N LEU A 135 -13.62 7.19 24.10
CA LEU A 135 -13.06 5.92 23.65
C LEU A 135 -13.01 4.88 24.77
N GLN A 136 -12.68 5.30 26.00
CA GLN A 136 -12.66 4.42 27.16
C GLN A 136 -14.05 3.86 27.50
N ARG A 137 -15.14 4.58 27.17
CA ARG A 137 -16.51 4.13 27.43
C ARG A 137 -17.07 3.20 26.35
N CYS A 138 -16.44 3.14 25.18
CA CYS A 138 -16.82 2.25 24.09
C CYS A 138 -16.33 0.82 24.33
N ARG A 139 -16.95 0.10 25.27
CA ARG A 139 -16.49 -1.24 25.71
C ARG A 139 -16.65 -2.33 24.67
N SER A 140 -17.55 -2.15 23.69
CA SER A 140 -17.74 -3.07 22.57
C SER A 140 -16.98 -2.67 21.30
N LEU A 141 -16.07 -1.68 21.36
CA LEU A 141 -15.44 -1.10 20.17
C LEU A 141 -14.58 -2.14 19.44
N LYS A 142 -14.93 -2.40 18.17
CA LYS A 142 -14.23 -3.31 17.26
C LYS A 142 -13.53 -2.56 16.13
N ASN A 143 -14.16 -1.52 15.59
CA ASN A 143 -13.64 -0.77 14.46
C ASN A 143 -13.49 0.70 14.82
N LEU A 144 -12.28 1.22 14.68
CA LEU A 144 -11.95 2.62 14.92
C LEU A 144 -11.28 3.22 13.68
N ASP A 145 -11.89 4.25 13.12
CA ASP A 145 -11.32 5.12 12.11
C ASP A 145 -11.23 6.54 12.70
N THR A 146 -10.00 7.01 12.86
CA THR A 146 -9.66 8.20 13.63
C THR A 146 -8.51 8.95 13.00
N LEU A 147 -8.39 10.23 13.31
CA LEU A 147 -7.09 10.91 13.21
C LEU A 147 -6.21 10.56 14.40
N SER A 148 -4.92 10.83 14.28
CA SER A 148 -4.05 11.00 15.43
C SER A 148 -4.67 12.03 16.37
N ILE A 149 -4.93 11.60 17.61
CA ILE A 149 -5.52 12.42 18.67
C ILE A 149 -4.38 13.16 19.37
N GLY A 150 -3.25 12.48 19.54
CA GLY A 150 -2.01 13.00 20.07
C GLY A 150 -1.39 12.07 21.11
N ARG A 151 -0.28 12.52 21.70
CA ARG A 151 0.47 11.73 22.67
C ARG A 151 -0.39 11.32 23.88
N LYS A 152 -0.23 10.09 24.35
CA LYS A 152 -0.94 9.46 25.49
C LYS A 152 -2.45 9.26 25.31
N SER A 153 -2.99 9.40 24.10
CA SER A 153 -4.43 9.22 23.84
C SER A 153 -4.91 7.79 24.12
N PHE A 154 -4.01 6.81 24.05
CA PHE A 154 -4.27 5.40 24.33
C PHE A 154 -3.58 4.88 25.60
N ALA A 155 -2.96 5.77 26.39
CA ALA A 155 -2.27 5.38 27.63
C ALA A 155 -3.20 4.71 28.65
N TRP A 156 -4.49 5.07 28.64
CA TRP A 156 -5.51 4.43 29.47
C TRP A 156 -5.67 2.94 29.13
N ALA A 157 -5.65 2.59 27.84
CA ALA A 157 -5.82 1.21 27.36
C ALA A 157 -4.58 0.37 27.69
N VAL A 158 -3.39 0.96 27.57
CA VAL A 158 -2.13 0.36 28.04
C VAL A 158 -2.20 0.05 29.53
N GLN A 159 -2.70 0.98 30.34
CA GLN A 159 -2.83 0.80 31.78
C GLN A 159 -3.85 -0.29 32.15
N GLU A 160 -5.01 -0.33 31.47
CA GLU A 160 -6.02 -1.38 31.64
C GLU A 160 -5.43 -2.77 31.33
N LYS A 161 -4.69 -2.90 30.21
CA LYS A 161 -4.00 -4.15 29.88
C LYS A 161 -2.97 -4.56 30.92
N ARG A 162 -2.13 -3.64 31.38
CA ARG A 162 -1.13 -3.92 32.44
C ARG A 162 -1.81 -4.40 33.73
N ARG A 163 -2.90 -3.76 34.14
CA ARG A 163 -3.70 -4.20 35.30
C ARG A 163 -4.24 -5.61 35.11
N SER A 164 -4.78 -5.93 33.93
CA SER A 164 -5.29 -7.27 33.61
C SER A 164 -4.20 -8.36 33.67
N LEU A 165 -3.00 -8.06 33.16
CA LEU A 165 -1.85 -8.98 33.22
C LEU A 165 -1.35 -9.21 34.66
N CYS A 166 -1.26 -8.16 35.47
CA CYS A 166 -0.88 -8.26 36.88
C CYS A 166 -1.84 -9.16 37.69
N MET A 167 -3.16 -9.02 37.44
CA MET A 167 -4.18 -9.83 38.11
C MET A 167 -4.15 -11.31 37.67
N SER A 168 -3.74 -11.58 36.44
CA SER A 168 -3.65 -12.94 35.89
C SER A 168 -2.39 -13.69 36.34
N GLY A 169 -1.24 -13.01 36.43
CA GLY A 169 0.04 -13.64 36.79
C GLY A 169 0.19 -14.03 38.27
N SER A 170 -0.56 -13.41 39.18
CA SER A 170 -0.39 -13.62 40.62
C SER A 170 -1.01 -14.93 41.15
N ARG A 171 -1.84 -15.62 40.34
CA ARG A 171 -2.52 -16.85 40.78
C ARG A 171 -1.70 -18.14 40.65
N SER A 172 -0.50 -18.11 40.07
CA SER A 172 0.18 -19.35 39.67
C SER A 172 1.32 -19.87 40.57
N VAL A 173 1.66 -19.22 41.70
CA VAL A 173 2.93 -19.55 42.42
C VAL A 173 2.78 -20.05 43.87
N VAL A 174 1.59 -20.08 44.49
CA VAL A 174 1.49 -20.52 45.91
C VAL A 174 0.60 -21.75 46.05
N SER A 175 1.16 -22.91 45.72
CA SER A 175 0.75 -24.19 46.29
C SER A 175 1.96 -24.84 46.93
N SER A 176 2.16 -24.54 48.23
CA SER A 176 2.64 -25.50 49.23
C SER A 176 2.75 -24.81 50.59
N GLY A 177 1.74 -25.00 51.45
CA GLY A 177 1.90 -25.01 52.90
C GLY A 177 1.27 -23.85 53.68
N GLY A 178 0.21 -24.18 54.44
CA GLY A 178 -0.16 -23.47 55.67
C GLY A 178 -1.29 -22.46 55.53
N GLY A 179 -2.51 -22.88 55.89
CA GLY A 179 -3.74 -22.13 55.74
C GLY A 179 -3.77 -20.77 56.44
N ARG A 180 -4.13 -19.75 55.68
CA ARG A 180 -4.88 -18.59 56.17
C ARG A 180 -5.79 -18.09 55.05
N GLU A 181 -7.07 -18.32 55.26
CA GLU A 181 -8.19 -17.99 54.38
C GLU A 181 -8.34 -16.45 54.30
N LEU A 182 -7.52 -15.82 53.46
CA LEU A 182 -7.67 -14.40 53.13
C LEU A 182 -8.82 -14.30 52.12
N GLN A 183 -9.93 -13.76 52.60
CA GLN A 183 -11.13 -13.44 51.82
C GLN A 183 -10.73 -12.70 50.55
N LEU A 184 -10.90 -13.36 49.40
CA LEU A 184 -10.68 -12.73 48.10
C LEU A 184 -11.65 -11.55 47.94
N PRO A 185 -11.18 -10.39 47.42
CA PRO A 185 -12.07 -9.29 47.06
C PRO A 185 -13.12 -9.76 46.04
N PRO A 186 -14.34 -9.18 46.07
CA PRO A 186 -15.48 -9.64 45.28
C PRO A 186 -15.18 -9.65 43.78
N ALA A 187 -15.59 -10.72 43.10
CA ALA A 187 -15.32 -11.03 41.69
C ALA A 187 -16.01 -10.10 40.65
N SER A 188 -16.52 -8.95 41.06
CA SER A 188 -17.53 -8.19 40.31
C SER A 188 -17.02 -7.10 39.36
N GLU A 189 -15.71 -6.87 39.23
CA GLU A 189 -15.19 -5.82 38.33
C GLU A 189 -13.95 -6.24 37.54
N GLN A 190 -13.95 -7.44 36.97
CA GLN A 190 -13.07 -7.68 35.81
C GLN A 190 -13.66 -6.90 34.64
N GLN A 191 -13.22 -5.65 34.48
CA GLN A 191 -13.52 -4.87 33.28
C GLN A 191 -12.92 -5.57 32.07
N ASP A 192 -13.78 -6.04 31.18
CA ASP A 192 -13.36 -6.61 29.90
C ASP A 192 -12.55 -5.57 29.11
N LEU A 193 -11.39 -6.01 28.61
CA LEU A 193 -10.57 -5.19 27.72
C LEU A 193 -11.33 -4.91 26.43
N VAL A 194 -11.19 -3.70 25.90
CA VAL A 194 -11.87 -3.30 24.66
C VAL A 194 -11.39 -4.18 23.51
N PRO A 195 -12.30 -4.87 22.78
CA PRO A 195 -11.95 -5.86 21.77
C PRO A 195 -11.68 -5.22 20.41
N LEU A 196 -10.76 -4.25 20.35
CA LEU A 196 -10.47 -3.53 19.11
C LEU A 196 -9.86 -4.50 18.07
N GLU A 197 -10.53 -4.66 16.93
CA GLU A 197 -10.14 -5.58 15.86
C GLU A 197 -9.54 -4.86 14.64
N SER A 198 -10.04 -3.68 14.29
CA SER A 198 -9.55 -2.89 13.16
C SER A 198 -9.35 -1.44 13.54
N LEU A 199 -8.16 -0.92 13.27
CA LEU A 199 -7.82 0.49 13.41
C LEU A 199 -7.39 1.07 12.07
N VAL A 200 -7.93 2.25 11.74
CA VAL A 200 -7.43 3.14 10.71
C VAL A 200 -7.10 4.48 11.36
N MET A 201 -5.84 4.88 11.30
CA MET A 201 -5.35 6.14 11.85
C MET A 201 -4.80 7.02 10.74
N TYR A 202 -5.32 8.23 10.62
CA TYR A 202 -4.86 9.25 9.67
C TYR A 202 -4.10 10.37 10.38
N GLY A 203 -3.26 11.11 9.65
CA GLY A 203 -2.53 12.26 10.22
C GLY A 203 -1.54 11.88 11.32
N TYR A 204 -0.99 10.66 11.28
CA TYR A 204 0.01 10.24 12.27
C TYR A 204 1.28 11.10 12.20
N HIS A 205 1.86 11.40 13.36
CA HIS A 205 3.05 12.26 13.47
C HIS A 205 4.15 11.54 14.27
N ALA A 206 5.42 11.80 13.94
CA ALA A 206 6.60 11.23 14.62
C ALA A 206 6.67 11.41 16.15
N LEU A 207 5.92 12.35 16.72
CA LEU A 207 5.99 12.71 18.14
C LEU A 207 4.96 11.97 19.01
N THR A 208 4.11 11.14 18.40
CA THR A 208 3.06 10.41 19.11
C THR A 208 3.50 8.99 19.42
N ASP A 209 3.03 8.48 20.56
CA ASP A 209 3.16 7.10 21.04
C ASP A 209 1.94 6.24 20.69
N GLU A 210 0.98 6.78 19.92
CA GLU A 210 -0.34 6.16 19.73
C GLU A 210 -0.27 4.79 19.04
N ALA A 211 0.56 4.64 18.00
CA ALA A 211 0.66 3.36 17.30
C ALA A 211 1.26 2.27 18.20
N ASP A 212 2.27 2.62 19.01
CA ASP A 212 2.92 1.72 19.96
C ASP A 212 1.97 1.36 21.11
N ASP A 213 1.26 2.36 21.66
CA ASP A 213 0.24 2.16 22.71
C ASP A 213 -0.88 1.24 22.23
N ILE A 214 -1.34 1.39 20.98
CA ILE A 214 -2.40 0.56 20.39
C ILE A 214 -1.90 -0.86 20.15
N ALA A 215 -0.73 -1.01 19.52
CA ALA A 215 -0.12 -2.31 19.28
C ALA A 215 0.06 -3.09 20.59
N TYR A 216 0.48 -2.39 21.65
CA TYR A 216 0.57 -2.98 22.98
C TYR A 216 -0.83 -3.26 23.57
N ALA A 217 -1.72 -2.28 23.67
CA ALA A 217 -2.99 -2.40 24.39
C ALA A 217 -3.94 -3.42 23.76
N PHE A 218 -3.96 -3.53 22.44
CA PHE A 218 -4.90 -4.36 21.70
C PHE A 218 -4.24 -5.59 21.05
N SER A 219 -3.05 -5.98 21.53
CA SER A 219 -2.23 -6.99 20.86
C SER A 219 -2.92 -8.35 20.63
N GLN A 220 -3.92 -8.70 21.44
CA GLN A 220 -4.64 -9.98 21.35
C GLN A 220 -5.84 -9.95 20.39
N THR A 221 -6.38 -8.77 20.10
CA THR A 221 -7.63 -8.62 19.34
C THR A 221 -7.43 -7.95 17.99
N LEU A 222 -6.37 -7.15 17.84
CA LEU A 222 -6.11 -6.36 16.65
C LEU A 222 -5.79 -7.26 15.44
N LYS A 223 -6.70 -7.28 14.46
CA LYS A 223 -6.60 -8.02 13.20
C LYS A 223 -6.10 -7.15 12.05
N ARG A 224 -6.38 -5.84 12.10
CA ARG A 224 -6.04 -4.89 11.04
C ARG A 224 -5.54 -3.57 11.61
N LEU A 225 -4.36 -3.16 11.17
CA LEU A 225 -3.74 -1.90 11.56
C LEU A 225 -3.35 -1.09 10.32
N VAL A 226 -3.99 0.07 10.15
CA VAL A 226 -3.66 1.02 9.09
C VAL A 226 -3.24 2.34 9.73
N VAL A 227 -2.04 2.81 9.42
CA VAL A 227 -1.52 4.10 9.89
C VAL A 227 -1.06 4.91 8.68
N VAL A 228 -1.64 6.09 8.50
CA VAL A 228 -1.35 6.99 7.37
C VAL A 228 -0.85 8.33 7.92
N ALA A 229 0.44 8.57 7.79
CA ALA A 229 1.06 9.86 8.08
C ALA A 229 0.90 10.80 6.87
N THR A 230 0.06 11.84 7.03
CA THR A 230 -0.34 12.75 5.94
C THR A 230 0.02 14.21 6.17
N GLU A 231 0.53 14.59 7.34
CA GLU A 231 0.83 15.99 7.62
C GLU A 231 2.04 16.44 6.80
N SER A 232 1.84 17.42 5.92
CA SER A 232 2.95 18.05 5.20
C SER A 232 3.63 19.02 6.16
N GLN A 233 4.76 18.63 6.71
CA GLN A 233 5.69 19.58 7.31
C GLN A 233 6.77 19.95 6.29
N GLU A 234 7.31 21.16 6.41
CA GLU A 234 8.39 21.66 5.55
C GLU A 234 9.67 20.81 5.67
N GLN A 235 9.81 20.04 6.75
CA GLN A 235 10.97 19.20 7.02
C GLN A 235 10.59 17.71 7.01
N LEU A 236 11.37 16.91 6.28
CA LEU A 236 11.29 15.46 6.29
C LEU A 236 11.62 14.93 7.69
N GLN A 237 10.61 14.42 8.40
CA GLN A 237 10.80 13.74 9.67
C GLN A 237 10.98 12.23 9.49
N THR A 238 11.59 11.60 10.48
CA THR A 238 11.67 10.15 10.61
C THR A 238 10.64 9.68 11.63
N ILE A 239 9.79 8.74 11.25
CA ILE A 239 8.83 8.10 12.13
C ILE A 239 9.33 6.69 12.42
N HIS A 240 9.47 6.36 13.70
CA HIS A 240 9.84 5.01 14.13
C HIS A 240 8.57 4.21 14.44
N PHE A 241 8.49 2.98 13.94
CA PHE A 241 7.42 2.03 14.24
C PHE A 241 7.99 0.75 14.81
N GLY A 242 7.29 0.15 15.79
CA GLY A 242 7.64 -1.19 16.31
C GLY A 242 8.36 -1.20 17.64
N ARG A 243 8.79 -0.06 18.16
CA ARG A 243 9.55 0.00 19.40
C ARG A 243 8.66 -0.41 20.58
N GLY A 244 8.94 -1.58 21.15
CA GLY A 244 8.17 -2.12 22.26
C GLY A 244 6.79 -2.66 21.88
N TRP A 245 6.57 -2.96 20.59
CA TRP A 245 5.37 -3.68 20.18
C TRP A 245 5.35 -5.06 20.84
N ALA A 246 4.16 -5.47 21.28
CA ALA A 246 3.92 -6.82 21.77
C ALA A 246 3.62 -7.75 20.60
N ASP A 247 3.69 -9.06 20.86
CA ASP A 247 3.20 -10.05 19.91
C ASP A 247 1.73 -9.78 19.57
N LEU A 248 1.48 -9.75 18.27
CA LEU A 248 0.21 -9.40 17.63
C LEU A 248 -0.30 -10.64 16.86
N PRO A 249 -0.62 -11.75 17.55
CA PRO A 249 -0.93 -13.04 16.92
C PRO A 249 -2.22 -13.02 16.10
N ALA A 250 -3.10 -12.04 16.32
CA ALA A 250 -4.34 -11.87 15.56
C ALA A 250 -4.16 -11.01 14.30
N LEU A 251 -3.03 -10.30 14.15
CA LEU A 251 -2.84 -9.32 13.08
C LEU A 251 -2.68 -10.02 11.72
N THR A 252 -3.59 -9.71 10.81
CA THR A 252 -3.65 -10.26 9.46
C THR A 252 -3.37 -9.23 8.38
N GLU A 253 -3.59 -7.94 8.67
CA GLU A 253 -3.35 -6.82 7.76
C GLU A 253 -2.56 -5.69 8.44
N LEU A 254 -1.44 -5.31 7.84
CA LEU A 254 -0.63 -4.16 8.22
C LEU A 254 -0.50 -3.19 7.04
N ASP A 255 -0.88 -1.93 7.21
CA ASP A 255 -0.74 -0.87 6.19
C ASP A 255 -0.15 0.40 6.83
N LEU A 256 1.16 0.58 6.73
CA LEU A 256 1.88 1.74 7.24
C LEU A 256 2.29 2.62 6.07
N ARG A 257 1.73 3.84 5.99
CA ARG A 257 1.96 4.75 4.86
C ARG A 257 2.38 6.12 5.34
N SER A 258 3.38 6.67 4.68
CA SER A 258 3.80 8.04 4.87
C SER A 258 4.10 8.69 3.53
N ARG A 259 3.45 9.83 3.25
CA ARG A 259 3.69 10.57 2.00
C ARG A 259 4.86 11.56 2.10
N TYR A 260 5.18 12.00 3.31
CA TYR A 260 6.11 13.12 3.54
C TYR A 260 7.19 12.79 4.59
N HIS A 261 7.18 11.61 5.17
CA HIS A 261 8.14 11.21 6.20
C HIS A 261 8.79 9.87 5.87
N LYS A 262 10.02 9.68 6.33
CA LYS A 262 10.73 8.40 6.31
C LYS A 262 10.18 7.49 7.40
N LEU A 263 9.93 6.22 7.10
CA LEU A 263 9.47 5.21 8.05
C LEU A 263 10.61 4.27 8.42
N VAL A 264 11.08 4.33 9.66
CA VAL A 264 12.07 3.38 10.18
C VAL A 264 11.34 2.33 10.99
N LEU A 265 11.46 1.09 10.56
CA LEU A 265 10.87 -0.05 11.26
C LEU A 265 11.84 -0.57 12.31
N ASP A 266 11.32 -0.97 13.45
CA ASP A 266 12.08 -1.75 14.42
C ASP A 266 12.56 -3.07 13.77
N PRO A 267 13.82 -3.49 13.97
CA PRO A 267 14.35 -4.68 13.31
C PRO A 267 13.55 -5.96 13.57
N VAL A 268 12.86 -6.07 14.71
CA VAL A 268 12.05 -7.25 15.05
C VAL A 268 10.57 -7.08 14.75
N LEU A 269 10.15 -5.95 14.18
CA LEU A 269 8.73 -5.62 13.97
C LEU A 269 7.93 -6.76 13.33
N LEU A 270 8.40 -7.31 12.20
CA LEU A 270 7.67 -8.34 11.46
C LEU A 270 7.62 -9.70 12.17
N THR A 271 8.51 -9.95 13.13
CA THR A 271 8.54 -11.21 13.90
C THR A 271 7.32 -11.34 14.82
N HIS A 272 6.66 -10.22 15.16
CA HIS A 272 5.48 -10.17 16.00
C HIS A 272 4.18 -10.57 15.29
N PHE A 273 4.20 -10.84 13.98
CA PHE A 273 2.98 -11.03 13.17
C PHE A 273 2.88 -12.42 12.50
N PRO A 274 2.79 -13.52 13.27
CA PRO A 274 2.83 -14.88 12.69
C PRO A 274 1.64 -15.21 11.77
N ARG A 275 0.56 -14.42 11.79
CA ARG A 275 -0.64 -14.60 10.94
C ARG A 275 -0.81 -13.53 9.87
N LEU A 276 0.24 -12.76 9.58
CA LEU A 276 0.17 -11.68 8.61
C LEU A 276 -0.13 -12.23 7.21
N THR A 277 -1.20 -11.74 6.59
CA THR A 277 -1.61 -12.12 5.22
C THR A 277 -1.32 -11.02 4.22
N ARG A 278 -1.33 -9.76 4.66
CA ARG A 278 -1.07 -8.59 3.84
C ARG A 278 -0.22 -7.58 4.60
N ALA A 279 0.87 -7.15 3.97
CA ALA A 279 1.72 -6.08 4.45
C ALA A 279 1.90 -5.03 3.36
N ARG A 280 1.57 -3.78 3.67
CA ARG A 280 1.90 -2.61 2.86
C ARG A 280 2.66 -1.63 3.73
N ILE A 281 3.90 -1.36 3.39
CA ILE A 281 4.73 -0.39 4.09
C ILE A 281 5.32 0.53 3.03
N SER A 282 5.04 1.82 3.11
CA SER A 282 5.50 2.77 2.10
C SER A 282 5.80 4.12 2.71
N ASP A 283 6.91 4.72 2.34
CA ASP A 283 7.32 6.00 2.88
C ASP A 283 7.79 7.00 1.82
N ALA A 284 8.31 8.13 2.31
CA ALA A 284 8.73 9.25 1.50
C ALA A 284 10.16 9.19 0.98
N THR A 285 10.92 8.12 1.24
CA THR A 285 12.35 8.02 0.92
C THR A 285 12.57 8.03 -0.59
N VAL A 286 13.10 9.14 -1.11
CA VAL A 286 13.50 9.29 -2.53
C VAL A 286 14.99 9.00 -2.70
N GLU A 287 15.83 9.51 -1.80
CA GLU A 287 17.29 9.34 -1.82
C GLU A 287 17.76 8.79 -0.47
N TYR A 288 18.90 8.08 -0.47
CA TYR A 288 19.48 7.47 0.73
C TYR A 288 20.98 7.23 0.56
N GLN A 289 21.68 7.06 1.67
CA GLN A 289 23.05 6.54 1.71
C GLN A 289 23.01 5.07 2.12
N CYS A 290 23.82 4.22 1.48
CA CYS A 290 23.77 2.78 1.74
C CYS A 290 24.13 2.41 3.19
N GLN A 291 25.02 3.19 3.81
CA GLN A 291 25.52 2.97 5.18
C GLN A 291 24.49 3.23 6.28
N ASP A 292 23.44 4.00 5.98
CA ASP A 292 22.41 4.38 6.96
C ASP A 292 21.35 3.28 7.15
N ILE A 293 21.37 2.24 6.30
CA ILE A 293 20.31 1.23 6.22
C ILE A 293 20.51 0.18 7.32
N GLU A 294 19.66 0.24 8.34
CA GLU A 294 19.58 -0.79 9.36
C GLU A 294 18.72 -1.97 8.88
N PRO A 295 19.26 -3.19 8.80
CA PRO A 295 18.51 -4.35 8.35
C PRO A 295 17.50 -4.82 9.39
N CYS A 296 16.30 -5.18 8.94
CA CYS A 296 15.36 -5.97 9.74
C CYS A 296 15.89 -7.40 9.95
N LEU A 297 15.38 -8.09 10.96
CA LEU A 297 15.62 -9.51 11.14
C LEU A 297 14.73 -10.34 10.21
N PRO A 298 15.20 -11.53 9.77
CA PRO A 298 14.36 -12.49 9.09
C PRO A 298 13.13 -12.84 9.94
N SER A 299 11.96 -12.92 9.31
CA SER A 299 10.71 -13.26 9.98
C SER A 299 10.05 -14.48 9.33
N ASP A 300 9.33 -15.28 10.12
CA ASP A 300 8.54 -16.41 9.62
C ASP A 300 7.10 -15.94 9.35
N LEU A 301 6.75 -15.78 8.07
CA LEU A 301 5.46 -15.23 7.62
C LEU A 301 4.75 -16.21 6.65
N PRO A 302 4.37 -17.42 7.11
CA PRO A 302 3.93 -18.50 6.23
C PRO A 302 2.57 -18.25 5.56
N TYR A 303 1.80 -17.27 6.04
CA TYR A 303 0.48 -16.91 5.51
C TYR A 303 0.48 -15.67 4.61
N LEU A 304 1.65 -15.04 4.41
CA LEU A 304 1.75 -13.78 3.67
C LEU A 304 1.41 -13.97 2.18
N GLN A 305 0.35 -13.33 1.72
CA GLN A 305 -0.13 -13.40 0.33
C GLN A 305 0.23 -12.16 -0.48
N THR A 306 0.33 -11.00 0.17
CA THR A 306 0.66 -9.72 -0.49
C THR A 306 1.68 -8.97 0.34
N LEU A 307 2.81 -8.64 -0.28
CA LEU A 307 3.87 -7.83 0.30
C LEU A 307 4.17 -6.65 -0.62
N MET A 308 3.96 -5.44 -0.12
CA MET A 308 4.24 -4.20 -0.81
C MET A 308 5.14 -3.34 0.06
N LEU A 309 6.40 -3.20 -0.34
CA LEU A 309 7.42 -2.43 0.37
C LEU A 309 7.87 -1.29 -0.52
N GLN A 310 7.89 -0.09 0.05
CA GLN A 310 8.33 1.10 -0.65
C GLN A 310 9.23 1.99 0.19
N GLY A 311 10.27 2.53 -0.45
CA GLY A 311 11.22 3.46 0.15
C GLY A 311 12.03 2.77 1.25
N TRP A 312 12.12 3.36 2.46
CA TRP A 312 13.03 2.84 3.49
C TRP A 312 12.70 1.41 3.92
N SER A 313 11.41 1.09 3.98
CA SER A 313 10.94 -0.26 4.32
C SER A 313 11.37 -1.33 3.32
N ALA A 314 11.57 -0.98 2.03
CA ALA A 314 12.11 -1.89 1.04
C ALA A 314 13.62 -2.10 1.24
N LEU A 315 14.34 -1.02 1.57
CA LEU A 315 15.79 -1.03 1.79
C LEU A 315 16.21 -1.83 3.03
N SER A 316 15.45 -1.72 4.12
CA SER A 316 15.72 -2.41 5.39
C SER A 316 15.17 -3.84 5.44
N PHE A 317 14.30 -4.24 4.51
CA PHE A 317 13.66 -5.55 4.56
C PHE A 317 14.66 -6.70 4.40
N ASN A 318 14.50 -7.73 5.22
CA ASN A 318 15.34 -8.91 5.15
C ASN A 318 14.77 -9.97 4.18
N PRO A 319 15.42 -10.23 3.03
CA PRO A 319 14.90 -11.14 2.01
C PRO A 319 14.83 -12.59 2.48
N ALA A 320 15.55 -12.99 3.53
CA ALA A 320 15.44 -14.34 4.08
C ALA A 320 14.02 -14.65 4.61
N THR A 321 13.24 -13.61 4.94
CA THR A 321 11.80 -13.72 5.23
C THR A 321 11.03 -14.43 4.11
N LEU A 322 11.45 -14.24 2.84
CA LEU A 322 10.77 -14.81 1.67
C LEU A 322 10.88 -16.33 1.57
N HIS A 323 11.81 -16.99 2.29
CA HIS A 323 11.85 -18.46 2.32
C HIS A 323 10.66 -19.08 3.04
N SER A 324 10.04 -18.35 3.98
CA SER A 324 8.85 -18.82 4.69
C SER A 324 7.55 -18.53 3.94
N THR A 325 7.53 -17.55 3.03
CA THR A 325 6.31 -16.98 2.43
C THR A 325 5.84 -17.76 1.18
N THR A 326 5.78 -19.08 1.27
CA THR A 326 5.47 -19.96 0.12
C THR A 326 4.08 -19.74 -0.52
N VAL A 327 3.18 -19.02 0.18
CA VAL A 327 1.84 -18.65 -0.31
C VAL A 327 1.75 -17.26 -0.93
N LEU A 328 2.87 -16.54 -1.04
CA LEU A 328 2.94 -15.19 -1.58
C LEU A 328 2.47 -15.16 -3.05
N LYS A 329 1.54 -14.26 -3.35
CA LYS A 329 0.93 -14.09 -4.69
C LYS A 329 1.36 -12.81 -5.37
N ASP A 330 1.57 -11.74 -4.60
CA ASP A 330 1.96 -10.42 -5.10
C ASP A 330 3.13 -9.88 -4.27
N LEU A 331 4.27 -9.66 -4.92
CA LEU A 331 5.47 -9.07 -4.33
C LEU A 331 5.82 -7.78 -5.07
N LYS A 332 5.81 -6.67 -4.35
CA LYS A 332 6.20 -5.36 -4.86
C LYS A 332 7.25 -4.74 -3.95
N VAL A 333 8.44 -4.49 -4.50
CA VAL A 333 9.57 -3.90 -3.76
C VAL A 333 10.13 -2.77 -4.60
N PHE A 334 9.99 -1.54 -4.13
CA PHE A 334 10.36 -0.40 -4.95
C PHE A 334 10.84 0.81 -4.13
N SER A 335 11.88 1.48 -4.57
CA SER A 335 12.18 2.86 -4.21
C SER A 335 11.00 3.77 -4.58
N ARG A 336 10.81 4.87 -3.84
CA ARG A 336 9.74 5.80 -4.12
C ARG A 336 9.86 6.35 -5.53
N GLU A 337 8.77 6.28 -6.28
CA GLU A 337 8.68 6.94 -7.57
C GLU A 337 8.45 8.44 -7.36
N ASN A 338 9.11 9.26 -8.18
CA ASN A 338 8.86 10.70 -8.20
C ASN A 338 7.42 10.99 -8.70
N SER A 339 6.97 12.24 -8.68
CA SER A 339 5.61 12.67 -9.09
C SER A 339 5.15 12.12 -10.44
N ASP A 340 6.10 11.79 -11.32
CA ASP A 340 5.87 11.31 -12.68
C ASP A 340 5.80 9.78 -12.76
N PHE A 341 5.81 9.07 -11.60
CA PHE A 341 5.62 7.63 -11.45
C PHE A 341 6.53 6.74 -12.32
N THR A 342 7.67 7.27 -12.74
CA THR A 342 8.49 6.60 -13.77
C THR A 342 9.95 6.47 -13.39
N THR A 343 10.46 7.32 -12.50
CA THR A 343 11.87 7.38 -12.16
C THR A 343 12.13 6.97 -10.72
N CYS A 344 13.27 6.31 -10.48
CA CYS A 344 13.76 5.88 -9.18
C CYS A 344 15.18 6.39 -8.92
N PHE A 345 15.59 6.40 -7.65
CA PHE A 345 16.97 6.59 -7.25
C PHE A 345 17.68 5.23 -7.15
N ILE A 346 18.91 5.17 -7.65
CA ILE A 346 19.83 4.05 -7.50
C ILE A 346 21.20 4.68 -7.15
N PRO A 347 21.82 4.32 -6.01
CA PRO A 347 23.14 4.84 -5.65
C PRO A 347 24.21 4.37 -6.66
N PRO A 348 25.39 5.03 -6.72
CA PRO A 348 26.52 4.61 -7.56
C PRO A 348 26.73 3.09 -7.54
N LEU A 349 26.90 2.45 -8.70
CA LEU A 349 26.95 0.99 -8.79
C LEU A 349 28.05 0.38 -7.91
N GLU A 350 29.20 1.04 -7.81
CA GLU A 350 30.31 0.60 -6.96
C GLU A 350 29.93 0.66 -5.47
N GLU A 351 29.25 1.74 -5.05
CA GLU A 351 28.72 1.88 -3.68
C GLU A 351 27.66 0.81 -3.42
N LEU A 352 26.75 0.59 -4.37
CA LEU A 352 25.69 -0.39 -4.29
C LEU A 352 26.26 -1.80 -4.11
N LEU A 353 27.16 -2.24 -4.99
CA LEU A 353 27.77 -3.56 -4.94
C LEU A 353 28.62 -3.74 -3.68
N ARG A 354 29.34 -2.70 -3.23
CA ARG A 354 30.08 -2.72 -1.96
C ARG A 354 29.13 -2.89 -0.77
N SER A 355 27.98 -2.20 -0.77
CA SER A 355 27.01 -2.23 0.32
C SER A 355 26.36 -3.61 0.52
N TYR A 356 26.32 -4.43 -0.53
CA TYR A 356 25.88 -5.83 -0.48
C TYR A 356 27.03 -6.83 -0.28
N GLY A 357 28.27 -6.38 -0.15
CA GLY A 357 29.45 -7.25 -0.03
C GLY A 357 29.78 -8.05 -1.29
N ILE A 358 29.29 -7.62 -2.46
CA ILE A 358 29.55 -8.30 -3.75
C ILE A 358 30.95 -7.97 -4.27
N LEU A 359 31.39 -6.72 -4.08
CA LEU A 359 32.77 -6.32 -4.35
C LEU A 359 33.62 -6.57 -3.11
N THR A 360 34.37 -7.67 -3.11
CA THR A 360 35.48 -7.85 -2.17
C THR A 360 36.58 -6.85 -2.52
N GLU A 361 36.96 -6.01 -1.57
CA GLU A 361 38.08 -5.07 -1.68
C GLU A 361 39.38 -5.84 -1.92
N GLY A 362 39.64 -6.18 -3.18
CA GLY A 362 40.96 -6.58 -3.61
C GLY A 362 41.85 -5.35 -3.58
N GLU A 363 42.81 -5.35 -2.65
CA GLU A 363 44.08 -4.59 -2.70
C GLU A 363 44.22 -3.26 -1.94
N GLU A 364 43.26 -2.77 -1.15
CA GLU A 364 43.51 -1.58 -0.31
C GLU A 364 43.53 -1.90 1.19
N THR A 365 44.76 -2.00 1.73
CA THR A 365 45.19 -2.25 3.11
C THR A 365 44.78 -1.20 4.16
N HIS A 366 43.67 -0.49 3.99
CA HIS A 366 43.23 0.48 4.99
C HIS A 366 42.01 -0.05 5.73
N ALA A 367 42.15 -0.14 7.06
CA ALA A 367 41.20 -0.69 8.02
C ALA A 367 39.82 0.00 7.99
N ALA A 368 39.04 -0.25 6.94
CA ALA A 368 37.64 0.14 6.86
C ALA A 368 36.90 -0.60 7.98
N THR A 369 36.29 0.19 8.86
CA THR A 369 35.45 -0.33 9.93
C THR A 369 34.32 -1.13 9.28
N PRO A 370 34.05 -2.38 9.69
CA PRO A 370 32.98 -3.18 9.12
C PRO A 370 31.65 -2.48 9.39
N GLY A 371 31.17 -1.72 8.41
CA GLY A 371 29.83 -1.13 8.45
C GLY A 371 28.78 -2.23 8.52
N PRO A 372 27.57 -1.94 9.03
CA PRO A 372 26.48 -2.91 9.04
C PRO A 372 26.20 -3.36 7.61
N ALA A 373 26.37 -4.65 7.35
CA ALA A 373 26.09 -5.24 6.04
C ALA A 373 24.59 -5.16 5.76
N ARG A 374 24.22 -4.63 4.60
CA ARG A 374 22.82 -4.60 4.16
C ARG A 374 22.30 -6.03 3.93
N PRO A 375 20.98 -6.26 3.99
CA PRO A 375 20.42 -7.57 3.69
C PRO A 375 20.71 -7.95 2.24
N LEU A 376 21.51 -9.00 2.01
CA LEU A 376 21.83 -9.48 0.67
C LEU A 376 20.60 -10.13 0.01
N TRP A 377 20.21 -9.63 -1.15
CA TRP A 377 19.17 -10.22 -1.99
C TRP A 377 19.76 -11.41 -2.75
N THR A 378 19.53 -12.62 -2.26
CA THR A 378 20.11 -13.87 -2.78
C THR A 378 19.35 -14.46 -3.97
N TRP A 379 18.11 -14.01 -4.21
CA TRP A 379 17.27 -14.41 -5.35
C TRP A 379 17.03 -15.93 -5.50
N ASP A 380 17.31 -16.72 -4.47
CA ASP A 380 17.20 -18.17 -4.43
C ASP A 380 15.84 -18.65 -3.87
N TRP A 381 14.86 -17.75 -3.80
CA TRP A 381 13.58 -18.05 -3.17
C TRP A 381 12.70 -18.95 -4.03
N HIS A 382 11.97 -19.83 -3.37
CA HIS A 382 10.98 -20.69 -3.99
C HIS A 382 9.57 -20.18 -3.68
N LEU A 383 8.99 -19.41 -4.61
CA LEU A 383 7.68 -18.77 -4.45
C LEU A 383 6.67 -19.34 -5.47
N PRO A 384 6.19 -20.58 -5.27
CA PRO A 384 5.42 -21.31 -6.27
C PRO A 384 4.06 -20.70 -6.61
N LYS A 385 3.52 -19.86 -5.72
CA LYS A 385 2.23 -19.16 -5.90
C LYS A 385 2.37 -17.72 -6.36
N LEU A 386 3.59 -17.22 -6.58
CA LEU A 386 3.82 -15.84 -6.99
C LEU A 386 3.24 -15.64 -8.40
N THR A 387 2.33 -14.67 -8.54
CA THR A 387 1.65 -14.33 -9.80
C THR A 387 2.08 -12.97 -10.33
N SER A 388 2.52 -12.07 -9.45
CA SER A 388 2.92 -10.70 -9.77
C SER A 388 4.21 -10.37 -9.02
N LEU A 389 5.23 -9.98 -9.78
CA LEU A 389 6.50 -9.46 -9.26
C LEU A 389 6.76 -8.08 -9.86
N THR A 390 6.88 -7.07 -8.99
CA THR A 390 7.25 -5.71 -9.38
C THR A 390 8.45 -5.25 -8.58
N LEU A 391 9.54 -4.94 -9.27
CA LEU A 391 10.77 -4.42 -8.71
C LEU A 391 11.11 -3.10 -9.39
N ASN A 392 11.57 -2.10 -8.65
CA ASN A 392 12.21 -0.92 -9.23
C ASN A 392 13.57 -0.62 -8.59
N GLY A 393 14.29 0.35 -9.16
CA GLY A 393 15.51 0.89 -8.58
C GLY A 393 16.60 -0.16 -8.42
N GLU A 394 17.27 -0.14 -7.27
CA GLU A 394 18.36 -1.08 -6.97
C GLU A 394 17.90 -2.55 -6.97
N PHE A 395 16.63 -2.83 -6.66
CA PHE A 395 16.10 -4.19 -6.65
C PHE A 395 15.93 -4.74 -8.06
N ALA A 396 15.58 -3.88 -9.03
CA ALA A 396 15.45 -4.27 -10.43
C ALA A 396 16.81 -4.42 -11.12
N ILE A 397 17.79 -3.55 -10.84
CA ILE A 397 19.14 -3.63 -11.44
C ILE A 397 19.93 -4.84 -10.92
N LEU A 398 19.72 -5.25 -9.67
CA LEU A 398 20.34 -6.42 -9.05
C LEU A 398 19.54 -7.72 -9.27
N PHE A 399 18.38 -7.66 -9.92
CA PHE A 399 17.51 -8.81 -10.11
C PHE A 399 18.21 -9.92 -10.91
N GLU A 400 18.20 -11.14 -10.36
CA GLU A 400 18.69 -12.33 -11.04
C GLU A 400 17.54 -13.18 -11.58
N PHE A 401 17.49 -13.34 -12.90
CA PHE A 401 16.43 -14.08 -13.60
C PHE A 401 16.33 -15.56 -13.20
N GLN A 402 17.38 -16.15 -12.62
CA GLN A 402 17.35 -17.53 -12.10
C GLN A 402 16.26 -17.73 -11.03
N MET A 403 15.90 -16.68 -10.30
CA MET A 403 14.80 -16.67 -9.33
C MET A 403 13.47 -17.11 -9.96
N LEU A 404 13.27 -16.81 -11.25
CA LEU A 404 12.04 -17.13 -11.96
C LEU A 404 11.80 -18.65 -12.07
N HIS A 405 12.84 -19.49 -11.97
CA HIS A 405 12.69 -20.94 -11.88
C HIS A 405 11.91 -21.36 -10.63
N GLY A 406 12.05 -20.61 -9.53
CA GLY A 406 11.29 -20.80 -8.29
C GLY A 406 9.85 -20.27 -8.35
N CYS A 407 9.45 -19.62 -9.46
CA CYS A 407 8.17 -18.91 -9.60
C CYS A 407 7.34 -19.40 -10.80
N PRO A 408 6.96 -20.69 -10.86
CA PRO A 408 6.22 -21.27 -11.99
C PRO A 408 4.84 -20.66 -12.26
N SER A 409 4.26 -19.96 -11.29
CA SER A 409 2.94 -19.31 -11.42
C SER A 409 3.00 -17.85 -11.88
N LEU A 410 4.19 -17.31 -12.15
CA LEU A 410 4.35 -15.89 -12.43
C LEU A 410 3.65 -15.50 -13.74
N GLU A 411 2.75 -14.53 -13.67
CA GLU A 411 1.99 -14.00 -14.81
C GLU A 411 2.43 -12.59 -15.21
N LEU A 412 2.93 -11.81 -14.25
CA LEU A 412 3.42 -10.44 -14.46
C LEU A 412 4.82 -10.29 -13.87
N LEU A 413 5.76 -9.84 -14.71
CA LEU A 413 7.10 -9.40 -14.31
C LEU A 413 7.30 -7.95 -14.72
N HIS A 414 7.51 -7.07 -13.76
CA HIS A 414 7.77 -5.66 -13.98
C HIS A 414 9.08 -5.24 -13.31
N LEU A 415 10.06 -4.85 -14.12
CA LEU A 415 11.37 -4.37 -13.69
C LEU A 415 11.58 -2.94 -14.20
N ASN A 416 11.85 -2.01 -13.30
CA ASN A 416 12.07 -0.60 -13.65
C ASN A 416 13.41 -0.07 -13.09
N ILE A 417 14.34 0.27 -13.97
CA ILE A 417 15.65 0.87 -13.63
C ILE A 417 15.78 2.32 -14.12
N ARG A 418 14.69 2.96 -14.53
CA ARG A 418 14.70 4.33 -15.06
C ARG A 418 15.06 5.33 -13.96
N LEU A 419 16.08 6.15 -14.18
CA LEU A 419 16.59 7.11 -13.20
C LEU A 419 15.99 8.51 -13.35
N ILE A 420 16.09 9.30 -12.28
CA ILE A 420 15.88 10.76 -12.32
C ILE A 420 17.08 11.45 -13.01
N HIS A 421 18.29 11.01 -12.68
CA HIS A 421 19.55 11.59 -13.15
C HIS A 421 20.52 10.48 -13.57
N GLY A 422 21.13 10.61 -14.75
CA GLY A 422 22.09 9.64 -15.28
C GLY A 422 21.44 8.44 -15.97
N GLU A 423 22.28 7.52 -16.43
CA GLU A 423 21.86 6.30 -17.14
C GLU A 423 22.53 5.07 -16.50
N TYR A 424 21.75 4.26 -15.77
CA TYR A 424 22.18 2.89 -15.45
C TYR A 424 21.80 1.99 -16.59
N THR A 425 22.80 1.30 -17.12
CA THR A 425 22.59 0.30 -18.17
C THR A 425 22.66 -1.10 -17.58
N ARG A 426 21.62 -1.90 -17.77
CA ARG A 426 21.64 -3.34 -17.47
C ARG A 426 21.77 -4.11 -18.77
N VAL A 427 22.94 -4.70 -19.01
CA VAL A 427 23.16 -5.57 -20.16
C VAL A 427 22.71 -6.98 -19.82
N LEU A 428 21.70 -7.49 -20.51
CA LEU A 428 21.31 -8.90 -20.40
C LEU A 428 22.31 -9.76 -21.18
N SER A 429 22.71 -10.86 -20.57
CA SER A 429 23.65 -11.83 -21.10
C SER A 429 22.99 -13.19 -21.24
N GLN A 430 23.67 -14.15 -21.87
CA GLN A 430 23.19 -15.54 -21.85
C GLN A 430 23.04 -16.08 -20.42
N ALA A 431 23.90 -15.69 -19.47
CA ALA A 431 23.83 -16.20 -18.11
C ALA A 431 22.49 -15.88 -17.41
N ASP A 432 21.82 -14.79 -17.80
CA ASP A 432 20.52 -14.42 -17.25
C ASP A 432 19.39 -15.38 -17.70
N PHE A 433 19.59 -16.18 -18.75
CA PHE A 433 18.54 -17.07 -19.30
C PHE A 433 18.72 -18.55 -18.96
N PHE A 434 19.82 -18.93 -18.29
CA PHE A 434 20.11 -20.33 -17.99
C PHE A 434 20.56 -20.49 -16.53
N LEU A 435 20.14 -21.61 -15.92
CA LEU A 435 20.62 -22.00 -14.61
C LEU A 435 22.09 -22.44 -14.68
N PRO A 436 22.90 -22.13 -13.65
CA PRO A 436 24.27 -22.63 -13.56
C PRO A 436 24.26 -24.15 -13.53
N ALA A 437 25.16 -24.77 -14.30
CA ALA A 437 25.30 -26.22 -14.30
C ALA A 437 25.81 -26.67 -12.93
N ILE A 438 25.03 -27.53 -12.26
CA ILE A 438 25.45 -28.15 -11.00
C ILE A 438 26.47 -29.23 -11.35
N ASP A 439 27.76 -28.92 -11.24
CA ASP A 439 28.86 -29.88 -11.39
C ASP A 439 28.75 -30.94 -10.28
N THR A 440 27.96 -31.99 -10.53
CA THR A 440 27.63 -33.04 -9.55
C THR A 440 28.82 -33.93 -9.20
N THR A 441 29.99 -33.71 -9.82
CA THR A 441 31.17 -34.58 -9.73
C THR A 441 32.32 -34.01 -8.90
N SER A 442 32.23 -32.80 -8.36
CA SER A 442 33.33 -32.17 -7.60
C SER A 442 33.16 -32.36 -6.08
N SER A 443 33.43 -33.60 -5.66
CA SER A 443 33.99 -34.01 -4.37
C SER A 443 34.34 -32.89 -3.36
N ILE A 444 33.54 -32.78 -2.30
CA ILE A 444 33.93 -32.79 -0.87
C ILE A 444 35.37 -32.28 -0.60
N ASN A 445 35.52 -31.06 -0.05
CA ASN A 445 36.68 -30.51 0.70
C ASN A 445 37.28 -29.17 0.27
N LYS A 446 36.60 -28.33 -0.50
CA LYS A 446 36.95 -26.89 -0.52
C LYS A 446 35.73 -26.08 -0.13
N GLN A 447 35.79 -25.41 1.03
CA GLN A 447 34.95 -24.27 1.36
C GLN A 447 35.16 -23.22 0.27
N GLN A 448 34.45 -23.37 -0.85
CA GLN A 448 34.33 -22.33 -1.85
C GLN A 448 33.34 -21.34 -1.29
N GLU A 449 33.86 -20.21 -0.84
CA GLU A 449 33.04 -19.03 -0.65
C GLU A 449 32.28 -18.73 -1.95
N PRO A 450 30.98 -18.39 -1.87
CA PRO A 450 30.18 -18.01 -3.02
C PRO A 450 30.68 -16.67 -3.57
N SER A 451 31.63 -16.71 -4.51
CA SER A 451 32.10 -15.50 -5.17
C SER A 451 31.05 -15.02 -6.17
N LEU A 452 30.23 -14.04 -5.78
CA LEU A 452 29.20 -13.34 -6.58
C LEU A 452 29.79 -12.40 -7.66
N VAL A 453 31.07 -12.55 -8.01
CA VAL A 453 31.61 -11.83 -9.16
C VAL A 453 30.85 -12.29 -10.38
N TRP A 454 30.15 -11.36 -11.06
CA TRP A 454 29.50 -11.50 -12.37
C TRP A 454 30.50 -11.93 -13.44
N ARG A 455 31.06 -13.14 -13.30
CA ARG A 455 31.94 -13.71 -14.29
C ARG A 455 31.04 -14.16 -15.42
N CYS A 456 31.07 -13.39 -16.50
CA CYS A 456 30.58 -13.76 -17.82
C CYS A 456 31.37 -15.00 -18.29
N GLY A 457 31.04 -16.15 -17.70
CA GLY A 457 31.71 -17.42 -17.94
C GLY A 457 31.31 -17.94 -19.30
N LYS A 458 32.29 -18.37 -20.10
CA LYS A 458 32.03 -19.04 -21.37
C LYS A 458 31.06 -20.21 -21.13
N ARG A 459 30.01 -20.26 -21.96
CA ARG A 459 28.93 -21.27 -21.96
C ARG A 459 29.48 -22.68 -21.70
N ARG A 460 29.13 -23.25 -20.54
CA ARG A 460 29.34 -24.68 -20.29
C ARG A 460 28.22 -25.45 -20.99
N GLN A 461 28.58 -26.43 -21.81
CA GLN A 461 27.60 -27.32 -22.44
C GLN A 461 26.82 -28.05 -21.34
N GLY A 462 25.51 -27.79 -21.21
CA GLY A 462 24.64 -28.46 -20.22
C GLY A 462 23.78 -27.54 -19.34
N SER A 463 23.78 -26.22 -19.54
CA SER A 463 22.94 -25.30 -18.76
C SER A 463 21.44 -25.45 -19.10
N VAL A 464 20.59 -25.50 -18.07
CA VAL A 464 19.13 -25.65 -18.23
C VAL A 464 18.50 -24.27 -18.47
N PRO A 465 17.72 -24.07 -19.55
CA PRO A 465 17.05 -22.79 -19.79
C PRO A 465 16.00 -22.51 -18.71
N ILE A 466 15.92 -21.25 -18.29
CA ILE A 466 14.86 -20.77 -17.40
C ILE A 466 13.59 -20.62 -18.25
N VAL A 467 12.49 -21.24 -17.83
CA VAL A 467 11.21 -21.19 -18.56
C VAL A 467 10.06 -20.82 -17.62
N VAL A 468 9.49 -19.65 -17.83
CA VAL A 468 8.36 -19.06 -17.09
C VAL A 468 7.08 -19.20 -17.92
N LYS A 469 6.53 -20.41 -17.93
CA LYS A 469 5.46 -20.80 -18.85
C LYS A 469 4.18 -19.96 -18.73
N ARG A 470 3.92 -19.32 -17.59
CA ARG A 470 2.69 -18.56 -17.33
C ARG A 470 2.85 -17.05 -17.48
N LEU A 471 4.04 -16.56 -17.82
CA LEU A 471 4.29 -15.13 -17.93
C LEU A 471 3.47 -14.56 -19.10
N LYS A 472 2.52 -13.68 -18.78
CA LYS A 472 1.63 -13.02 -19.75
C LYS A 472 2.08 -11.59 -20.05
N LEU A 473 2.65 -10.91 -19.06
CA LEU A 473 3.07 -9.52 -19.19
C LEU A 473 4.51 -9.36 -18.68
N LEU A 474 5.39 -8.91 -19.57
CA LEU A 474 6.76 -8.49 -19.27
C LEU A 474 6.86 -6.98 -19.46
N VAL A 475 7.33 -6.29 -18.42
CA VAL A 475 7.57 -4.85 -18.43
C VAL A 475 9.00 -4.56 -17.99
N LEU A 476 9.78 -3.97 -18.88
CA LEU A 476 11.14 -3.48 -18.66
C LEU A 476 11.13 -1.97 -18.92
N HIS A 477 11.35 -1.16 -17.87
CA HIS A 477 11.53 0.29 -17.99
C HIS A 477 12.99 0.67 -17.68
N GLY A 478 13.55 1.58 -18.46
CA GLY A 478 14.93 2.06 -18.33
C GLY A 478 15.88 1.40 -19.34
N HIS A 479 17.18 1.67 -19.20
CA HIS A 479 18.19 1.26 -20.18
C HIS A 479 18.59 -0.22 -20.06
N TRP A 480 17.67 -1.11 -20.46
CA TRP A 480 17.94 -2.53 -20.63
C TRP A 480 18.55 -2.79 -22.01
N VAL A 481 19.76 -3.36 -22.05
CA VAL A 481 20.41 -3.74 -23.32
C VAL A 481 20.16 -5.22 -23.55
N VAL A 482 19.40 -5.53 -24.61
CA VAL A 482 19.08 -6.90 -25.03
C VAL A 482 19.55 -7.07 -26.47
N ASP A 483 20.58 -7.89 -26.67
CA ASP A 483 21.12 -8.16 -28.00
C ASP A 483 20.12 -8.92 -28.90
N ASP A 484 20.21 -8.74 -30.22
CA ASP A 484 19.38 -9.44 -31.22
C ASP A 484 19.39 -10.98 -31.03
N THR A 485 20.48 -11.57 -30.55
CA THR A 485 20.58 -13.02 -30.30
C THR A 485 19.86 -13.47 -29.03
N LEU A 486 19.59 -12.55 -28.10
CA LEU A 486 18.93 -12.79 -26.82
C LEU A 486 17.45 -12.44 -26.84
N LEU A 487 17.01 -11.53 -27.71
CA LEU A 487 15.61 -11.11 -27.79
C LEU A 487 14.66 -12.31 -28.02
N PRO A 488 14.92 -13.26 -28.96
CA PRO A 488 14.09 -14.45 -29.08
C PRO A 488 14.15 -15.38 -27.84
N GLN A 489 15.29 -15.43 -27.15
CA GLN A 489 15.44 -16.23 -25.92
C GLN A 489 14.60 -15.63 -24.80
N LEU A 490 14.54 -14.30 -24.67
CA LEU A 490 13.70 -13.60 -23.70
C LEU A 490 12.21 -13.79 -23.99
N LEU A 491 11.80 -13.58 -25.24
CA LEU A 491 10.38 -13.47 -25.61
C LEU A 491 9.70 -14.82 -25.91
N ASP A 492 10.41 -15.81 -26.44
CA ASP A 492 9.86 -17.14 -26.79
C ASP A 492 10.45 -18.24 -25.91
N GLY A 493 11.77 -18.23 -25.71
CA GLY A 493 12.46 -19.25 -24.92
C GLY A 493 12.05 -19.24 -23.45
N MET A 494 12.23 -18.10 -22.78
CA MET A 494 11.95 -17.92 -21.36
C MET A 494 10.46 -17.72 -21.10
N ALA A 495 9.75 -16.99 -21.96
CA ALA A 495 8.35 -16.62 -21.74
C ALA A 495 7.41 -17.05 -22.89
N PRO A 496 7.22 -18.35 -23.14
CA PRO A 496 6.51 -18.83 -24.34
C PRO A 496 5.02 -18.46 -24.42
N GLN A 497 4.39 -18.01 -23.33
CA GLN A 497 2.98 -17.59 -23.29
C GLN A 497 2.81 -16.07 -23.15
N LEU A 498 3.84 -15.30 -23.50
CA LEU A 498 3.81 -13.86 -23.39
C LEU A 498 2.71 -13.28 -24.28
N ASN A 499 1.86 -12.44 -23.68
CA ASN A 499 0.75 -11.77 -24.35
C ASN A 499 1.03 -10.28 -24.56
N ALA A 500 1.79 -9.68 -23.64
CA ALA A 500 2.13 -8.28 -23.69
C ALA A 500 3.58 -8.05 -23.28
N VAL A 501 4.26 -7.18 -24.01
CA VAL A 501 5.65 -6.78 -23.77
C VAL A 501 5.73 -5.27 -23.77
N LYS A 502 6.36 -4.70 -22.76
CA LYS A 502 6.70 -3.27 -22.72
C LYS A 502 8.19 -3.16 -22.40
N MET A 503 8.95 -2.62 -23.34
CA MET A 503 10.39 -2.40 -23.23
C MET A 503 10.66 -0.92 -23.49
N GLU A 504 10.44 -0.09 -22.48
CA GLU A 504 10.64 1.35 -22.59
C GLU A 504 12.09 1.72 -22.29
N ASP A 505 12.70 2.52 -23.16
CA ASP A 505 14.11 2.93 -23.10
C ASP A 505 15.12 1.77 -23.21
N SER A 506 14.68 0.59 -23.63
CA SER A 506 15.54 -0.56 -23.89
C SER A 506 16.23 -0.43 -25.25
N SER A 507 17.44 -0.99 -25.37
CA SER A 507 18.28 -0.95 -26.58
C SER A 507 18.99 -2.28 -26.81
N GLY A 508 19.91 -2.35 -27.78
CA GLY A 508 20.71 -3.54 -28.10
C GLY A 508 20.12 -4.44 -29.19
N PHE A 509 18.86 -4.26 -29.56
CA PHE A 509 18.21 -5.00 -30.64
C PHE A 509 17.76 -4.07 -31.78
N THR A 510 17.70 -4.64 -32.98
CA THR A 510 17.29 -3.95 -34.21
C THR A 510 15.79 -4.08 -34.46
N MET A 511 15.22 -3.10 -35.16
CA MET A 511 13.80 -3.15 -35.56
C MET A 511 13.50 -4.34 -36.46
N ARG A 512 14.44 -4.68 -37.35
CA ARG A 512 14.36 -5.88 -38.21
C ARG A 512 14.25 -7.15 -37.38
N CYS A 513 15.12 -7.36 -36.39
CA CYS A 513 15.05 -8.54 -35.51
C CYS A 513 13.68 -8.64 -34.81
N LEU A 514 13.18 -7.52 -34.28
CA LEU A 514 11.87 -7.46 -33.64
C LEU A 514 10.73 -7.85 -34.59
N VAL A 515 10.71 -7.27 -35.79
CA VAL A 515 9.70 -7.56 -36.82
C VAL A 515 9.77 -9.00 -37.29
N ASP A 516 10.97 -9.51 -37.56
CA ASP A 516 11.19 -10.89 -37.99
C ASP A 516 10.76 -11.88 -36.90
N PHE A 517 11.05 -11.58 -35.63
CA PHE A 517 10.58 -12.36 -34.50
C PHE A 517 9.06 -12.41 -34.45
N VAL A 518 8.39 -11.25 -34.54
CA VAL A 518 6.91 -11.16 -34.51
C VAL A 518 6.29 -11.92 -35.70
N LYS A 519 6.86 -11.82 -36.91
CA LYS A 519 6.38 -12.54 -38.10
C LYS A 519 6.53 -14.06 -37.97
N THR A 520 7.61 -14.53 -37.34
CA THR A 520 7.96 -15.96 -37.33
C THR A 520 7.34 -16.75 -36.19
N LYS A 521 7.24 -16.18 -34.99
CA LYS A 521 7.10 -16.99 -33.76
C LYS A 521 5.89 -16.69 -32.89
N VAL A 522 5.15 -15.61 -33.15
CA VAL A 522 4.34 -15.02 -32.08
C VAL A 522 2.85 -15.13 -32.37
N ARG A 523 2.24 -16.31 -32.23
CA ARG A 523 0.77 -16.40 -32.27
C ARG A 523 0.08 -15.83 -31.01
N HIS A 524 0.84 -15.37 -30.01
CA HIS A 524 0.33 -15.09 -28.66
C HIS A 524 0.54 -13.65 -28.13
N ILE A 525 1.54 -12.88 -28.58
CA ILE A 525 1.75 -11.49 -28.10
C ILE A 525 0.81 -10.56 -28.84
N ASN A 526 -0.20 -10.01 -28.18
CA ASN A 526 -1.14 -9.05 -28.76
C ASN A 526 -0.63 -7.59 -28.68
N LEU A 527 0.21 -7.28 -27.70
CA LEU A 527 0.71 -5.92 -27.45
C LEU A 527 2.22 -5.92 -27.28
N MET A 528 2.91 -5.09 -28.06
CA MET A 528 4.35 -4.89 -27.93
C MET A 528 4.67 -3.41 -28.02
N TYR A 529 5.10 -2.85 -26.89
CA TYR A 529 5.52 -1.46 -26.76
C TYR A 529 7.04 -1.43 -26.63
N VAL A 530 7.74 -0.75 -27.55
CA VAL A 530 9.20 -0.65 -27.54
C VAL A 530 9.63 0.82 -27.60
N GLY A 531 10.68 1.14 -26.84
CA GLY A 531 11.30 2.47 -26.79
C GLY A 531 12.18 2.81 -28.01
N LEU A 532 12.14 2.00 -29.08
CA LEU A 532 12.91 2.24 -30.30
C LEU A 532 12.43 3.53 -31.01
N PRO A 533 13.34 4.24 -31.71
CA PRO A 533 12.95 5.36 -32.54
C PRO A 533 11.92 4.94 -33.59
N GLN A 534 11.11 5.89 -34.05
CA GLN A 534 10.18 5.62 -35.15
C GLN A 534 10.97 5.20 -36.40
N PRO A 535 10.51 4.17 -37.14
CA PRO A 535 11.14 3.79 -38.41
C PRO A 535 11.16 4.98 -39.37
N SER A 536 12.19 5.04 -40.21
CA SER A 536 12.11 5.89 -41.41
C SER A 536 11.00 5.39 -42.33
N GLU A 537 10.56 6.22 -43.28
CA GLU A 537 9.53 5.79 -44.24
C GLU A 537 9.98 4.58 -45.07
N GLU A 538 11.23 4.58 -45.54
CA GLU A 538 11.83 3.48 -46.30
C GLU A 538 11.92 2.19 -45.46
N GLU A 539 12.40 2.29 -44.21
CA GLU A 539 12.48 1.14 -43.29
C GLU A 539 11.08 0.63 -42.92
N GLY A 540 10.13 1.54 -42.73
CA GLY A 540 8.73 1.21 -42.46
C GLY A 540 8.12 0.42 -43.61
N VAL A 541 8.33 0.85 -44.86
CA VAL A 541 7.87 0.13 -46.05
C VAL A 541 8.56 -1.23 -46.17
N GLU A 542 9.89 -1.29 -46.01
CA GLU A 542 10.66 -2.54 -46.11
C GLU A 542 10.19 -3.58 -45.08
N LEU A 543 9.98 -3.15 -43.83
CA LEU A 543 9.56 -4.04 -42.75
C LEU A 543 8.05 -4.32 -42.73
N GLY A 544 7.26 -3.55 -43.49
CA GLY A 544 5.80 -3.64 -43.51
C GLY A 544 5.14 -3.00 -42.27
N LEU A 545 5.75 -1.96 -41.72
CA LEU A 545 5.24 -1.17 -40.59
C LEU A 545 4.47 0.04 -41.10
N TYR A 546 3.21 0.16 -40.69
CA TYR A 546 2.32 1.22 -41.16
C TYR A 546 1.73 2.04 -39.99
N PRO A 547 1.90 3.38 -39.94
CA PRO A 547 1.43 4.18 -38.82
C PRO A 547 -0.11 4.29 -38.76
N CYS A 548 -0.68 4.07 -37.57
CA CYS A 548 -2.13 4.19 -37.27
C CYS A 548 -2.61 5.64 -37.18
N LYS A 549 -2.36 6.51 -38.17
CA LYS A 549 -2.90 7.88 -38.16
C LYS A 549 -4.33 7.92 -38.73
N GLY A 550 -5.32 7.56 -37.91
CA GLY A 550 -6.74 7.84 -38.18
C GLY A 550 -7.43 7.04 -39.30
N ARG A 551 -6.77 6.04 -39.90
CA ARG A 551 -7.38 5.17 -40.92
C ARG A 551 -8.16 4.02 -40.26
N LYS A 552 -9.31 3.65 -40.85
CA LYS A 552 -10.07 2.45 -40.43
C LYS A 552 -9.18 1.22 -40.62
N LYS A 553 -9.02 0.41 -39.57
CA LYS A 553 -8.22 -0.82 -39.58
C LYS A 553 -8.86 -1.82 -40.54
N ASP A 554 -8.35 -1.96 -41.76
CA ASP A 554 -8.68 -3.14 -42.56
C ASP A 554 -7.85 -4.32 -42.03
N MET A 555 -8.39 -5.00 -41.02
CA MET A 555 -7.67 -6.02 -40.23
C MET A 555 -7.31 -7.27 -41.04
N LYS A 556 -7.73 -7.38 -42.31
CA LYS A 556 -7.47 -8.57 -43.14
C LYS A 556 -6.00 -8.73 -43.50
N PHE A 557 -5.28 -7.62 -43.70
CA PHE A 557 -3.90 -7.62 -44.20
C PHE A 557 -2.86 -7.41 -43.10
N THR A 558 -3.31 -7.04 -41.90
CA THR A 558 -2.42 -6.82 -40.75
C THR A 558 -2.36 -8.05 -39.88
N PHE A 559 -1.27 -8.20 -39.15
CA PHE A 559 -1.26 -9.04 -37.97
C PHE A 559 -2.11 -8.40 -36.85
N PRO A 560 -2.65 -9.18 -35.91
CA PRO A 560 -3.47 -8.66 -34.80
C PRO A 560 -2.63 -8.01 -33.68
N TYR A 561 -1.45 -7.51 -34.00
CA TYR A 561 -0.50 -6.96 -33.03
C TYR A 561 -0.53 -5.44 -33.05
N GLN A 562 -0.36 -4.84 -31.87
CA GLN A 562 -0.12 -3.41 -31.73
C GLN A 562 1.35 -3.19 -31.39
N LEU A 563 2.08 -2.59 -32.33
CA LEU A 563 3.46 -2.16 -32.13
C LEU A 563 3.47 -0.67 -31.80
N TYR A 564 4.13 -0.30 -30.72
CA TYR A 564 4.33 1.11 -30.38
C TYR A 564 5.81 1.45 -30.42
N PHE A 565 6.14 2.50 -31.18
CA PHE A 565 7.48 3.11 -31.26
C PHE A 565 7.37 4.57 -30.83
N GLN A 566 8.04 4.96 -29.73
CA GLN A 566 7.95 6.31 -29.15
C GLN A 566 6.51 6.86 -29.09
N ARG A 567 5.56 6.03 -28.58
CA ARG A 567 4.12 6.32 -28.46
C ARG A 567 3.31 6.38 -29.76
N THR A 568 3.91 6.19 -30.92
CA THR A 568 3.18 6.07 -32.19
C THR A 568 2.83 4.60 -32.43
N GLU A 569 1.54 4.32 -32.65
CA GLU A 569 1.04 2.97 -32.97
C GLU A 569 1.31 2.65 -34.46
N TYR A 570 1.82 1.44 -34.70
CA TYR A 570 2.06 0.87 -36.02
C TYR A 570 1.33 -0.48 -36.15
N LEU A 571 0.76 -0.70 -37.33
CA LEU A 571 0.28 -2.00 -37.78
C LEU A 571 1.41 -2.72 -38.49
N LEU A 572 1.56 -4.01 -38.21
CA LEU A 572 2.46 -4.87 -38.97
C LEU A 572 1.68 -5.60 -40.07
N LEU A 573 2.12 -5.46 -41.30
CA LEU A 573 1.52 -6.12 -42.46
C LEU A 573 2.03 -7.55 -42.61
N ARG A 574 1.14 -8.44 -43.06
CA ARG A 574 1.50 -9.83 -43.42
C ARG A 574 2.41 -9.89 -44.63
N ASP A 575 2.18 -8.98 -45.57
CA ASP A 575 2.96 -8.81 -46.78
C ASP A 575 3.24 -7.30 -46.96
N PRO A 576 4.52 -6.87 -46.91
CA PRO A 576 4.87 -5.45 -47.06
C PRO A 576 4.48 -4.88 -48.43
N PHE A 577 4.34 -5.71 -49.47
CA PHE A 577 4.03 -5.25 -50.84
C PHE A 577 2.56 -4.88 -51.06
N VAL A 578 1.67 -5.20 -50.13
CA VAL A 578 0.23 -4.90 -50.24
C VAL A 578 -0.05 -3.38 -50.24
N LEU A 579 0.84 -2.57 -49.65
CA LEU A 579 0.69 -1.10 -49.64
C LEU A 579 1.00 -0.45 -50.99
N ALA A 580 1.91 -1.03 -51.78
CA ALA A 580 2.31 -0.43 -53.07
C ALA A 580 1.14 -0.30 -54.05
N LEU A 581 0.09 -1.10 -53.85
CA LEU A 581 -1.10 -1.10 -54.70
C LEU A 581 -2.21 -0.13 -54.25
N SER A 582 -2.13 0.45 -53.04
CA SER A 582 -3.21 1.28 -52.47
C SER A 582 -2.91 2.78 -52.43
N THR A 583 -1.72 3.22 -52.85
CA THR A 583 -1.33 4.63 -52.91
C THR A 583 -1.45 5.23 -54.32
N GLU A 584 -1.84 4.43 -55.31
CA GLU A 584 -2.12 4.88 -56.68
C GLU A 584 -3.61 5.20 -56.94
N GLU A 585 -4.46 5.14 -55.90
CA GLU A 585 -5.83 5.68 -55.87
C GLU A 585 -5.91 6.89 -54.93
#